data_AF-R6KB97-F1
#
_entry.id   AF-R6KB97-F1
#
_cell.length_a   1.000
_cell.length_b   1.000
_cell.length_c   1.000
_cell.angle_alpha   90.00
_cell.angle_beta   90.00
_cell.angle_gamma   90.00
#
_symmetry.space_group_name_H-M   'P 1'
#
loop_
_entity.id
_entity.type
_entity.pdbx_description
1 polymer ?
#
loop_
_entity_poly.entity_id
_entity_poly.type
_entity_poly.pdbx_seq_one_letter_code
_entity_poly.pdbx_strand_id
1 'polypeptide(L)'
;MQIKTLYKIRTRKNNLKLHNINNKDLFNLFGIILNRKGTTNETREKVIEYARKHNVEKSVIMTFTGAVNCNIDYNAIKKEGDAGMCTVFEETRKEGLEQGLKTGRIEGQARGIVELGLEFGLSKEDILKKLEDKLNISLQKAQEYLVMFGKQTSSR
;
A
#
# COMPACT_ATOMS: atom_id res chain seq x y z
N MET A 1 -46.42 18.51 -20.11
CA MET A 1 -45.41 18.17 -21.13
C MET A 1 -44.08 17.91 -20.42
N GLN A 2 -43.71 16.66 -20.20
CA GLN A 2 -42.46 16.31 -19.50
C GLN A 2 -41.31 16.23 -20.52
N ILE A 3 -40.29 17.08 -20.38
CA ILE A 3 -39.08 17.00 -21.19
C ILE A 3 -38.14 16.00 -20.53
N LYS A 4 -38.08 14.78 -21.06
CA LYS A 4 -37.10 13.75 -20.68
C LYS A 4 -35.94 13.81 -21.69
N THR A 5 -34.94 14.63 -21.43
CA THR A 5 -33.72 14.66 -22.26
C THR A 5 -32.80 13.53 -21.84
N LEU A 6 -32.77 12.46 -22.63
CA LEU A 6 -31.87 11.31 -22.48
C LEU A 6 -30.65 11.51 -23.38
N TYR A 7 -29.48 11.86 -22.83
CA TYR A 7 -28.24 11.94 -23.60
C TYR A 7 -27.69 10.53 -23.87
N LYS A 8 -27.86 10.04 -25.09
CA LYS A 8 -27.26 8.77 -25.55
C LYS A 8 -25.88 9.05 -26.16
N ILE A 9 -24.82 8.82 -25.38
CA ILE A 9 -23.43 8.93 -25.88
C ILE A 9 -23.13 7.67 -26.71
N ARG A 10 -22.80 7.84 -28.00
CA ARG A 10 -22.47 6.75 -28.93
C ARG A 10 -20.95 6.57 -28.98
N THR A 11 -20.44 5.44 -28.49
CA THR A 11 -19.02 5.09 -28.61
C THR A 11 -18.71 4.67 -30.06
N ARG A 12 -17.76 5.34 -30.72
CA ARG A 12 -17.18 4.85 -31.99
C ARG A 12 -16.21 3.71 -31.63
N LYS A 13 -16.45 2.53 -32.20
CA LYS A 13 -15.71 1.26 -32.07
C LYS A 13 -14.50 1.33 -31.13
N ASN A 14 -14.72 0.95 -29.88
CA ASN A 14 -13.68 0.51 -28.98
C ASN A 14 -14.07 -0.90 -28.51
N ASN A 15 -13.13 -1.84 -28.40
CA ASN A 15 -13.43 -3.23 -28.01
C ASN A 15 -13.89 -3.37 -26.54
N LEU A 16 -13.98 -2.24 -25.83
CA LEU A 16 -14.58 -2.12 -24.53
C LEU A 16 -16.11 -2.21 -24.67
N LYS A 17 -16.63 -3.42 -24.48
CA LYS A 17 -18.06 -3.65 -24.27
C LYS A 17 -18.44 -3.02 -22.92
N LEU A 18 -18.83 -1.75 -22.94
CA LEU A 18 -19.67 -1.20 -21.87
C LEU A 18 -21.03 -1.89 -22.04
N HIS A 19 -21.15 -3.09 -21.46
CA HIS A 19 -22.45 -3.68 -21.21
C HIS A 19 -23.28 -2.61 -20.49
N ASN A 20 -24.55 -2.53 -20.85
CA ASN A 20 -25.53 -1.56 -20.41
C ASN A 20 -25.71 -1.54 -18.87
N ILE A 21 -24.66 -1.13 -18.16
CA ILE A 21 -24.55 -0.91 -16.75
C ILE A 21 -24.74 0.59 -16.60
N ASN A 22 -25.61 0.95 -15.68
CA ASN A 22 -26.02 2.31 -15.42
C ASN A 22 -24.81 3.16 -14.97
N ASN A 23 -24.02 3.67 -15.92
CA ASN A 23 -22.83 4.50 -15.69
C ASN A 23 -23.15 5.87 -15.06
N LYS A 24 -24.40 6.07 -14.62
CA LYS A 24 -24.87 7.23 -13.90
C LYS A 24 -23.93 7.59 -12.75
N ASP A 25 -23.47 6.60 -11.99
CA ASP A 25 -22.57 6.85 -10.87
C ASP A 25 -21.19 7.31 -11.34
N LEU A 26 -20.64 6.71 -12.41
CA LEU A 26 -19.39 7.16 -13.01
C LEU A 26 -19.47 8.63 -13.46
N PHE A 27 -20.55 9.01 -14.15
CA PHE A 27 -20.74 10.39 -14.62
C PHE A 27 -21.03 11.36 -13.47
N ASN A 28 -21.76 10.94 -12.44
CA ASN A 28 -21.98 11.78 -11.26
C ASN A 28 -20.68 12.03 -10.50
N LEU A 29 -19.83 11.03 -10.37
CA LEU A 29 -18.49 11.17 -9.80
C LEU A 29 -17.62 12.16 -10.60
N PHE A 30 -17.61 12.06 -11.93
CA PHE A 30 -16.94 13.07 -12.77
C PHE A 30 -17.57 14.46 -12.62
N GLY A 31 -18.89 14.56 -12.49
CA GLY A 31 -19.61 15.81 -12.26
C GLY A 31 -19.16 16.51 -10.97
N ILE A 32 -18.92 15.75 -9.89
CA ILE A 32 -18.42 16.30 -8.62
C ILE A 32 -17.01 16.87 -8.78
N ILE A 33 -16.11 16.18 -9.49
CA ILE A 33 -14.72 16.66 -9.69
C ILE A 33 -14.64 17.83 -10.67
N LEU A 34 -15.43 17.80 -11.75
CA LEU A 34 -15.44 18.88 -12.74
C LEU A 34 -16.09 20.16 -12.20
N ASN A 35 -16.90 20.06 -11.15
CA ASN A 35 -17.42 21.20 -10.43
C ASN A 35 -16.30 21.86 -9.60
N ARG A 36 -15.63 22.88 -10.18
CA ARG A 36 -14.50 23.62 -9.58
C ARG A 36 -14.89 24.53 -8.40
N LYS A 37 -15.95 24.20 -7.66
CA LYS A 37 -16.39 24.93 -6.47
C LYS A 37 -15.85 24.27 -5.21
N GLY A 38 -14.96 24.97 -4.51
CA GLY A 38 -14.35 24.53 -3.26
C GLY A 38 -12.90 24.07 -3.42
N THR A 39 -12.33 23.59 -2.31
CA THR A 39 -10.95 23.07 -2.28
C THR A 39 -10.88 21.62 -2.76
N THR A 40 -9.68 21.16 -3.13
CA THR A 40 -9.46 19.77 -3.55
C THR A 40 -9.88 18.76 -2.48
N ASN A 41 -9.74 19.10 -1.20
CA ASN A 41 -10.13 18.22 -0.09
C ASN A 41 -11.66 18.11 0.03
N GLU A 42 -12.39 19.22 -0.06
CA GLU A 42 -13.85 19.22 -0.08
C GLU A 42 -14.42 18.41 -1.26
N THR A 43 -13.79 18.51 -2.44
CA THR A 43 -14.19 17.73 -3.62
C THR A 43 -13.98 16.24 -3.39
N ARG A 44 -12.87 15.84 -2.75
CA ARG A 44 -12.60 14.43 -2.38
C ARG A 44 -13.63 13.90 -1.39
N GLU A 45 -13.98 14.68 -0.37
CA GLU A 45 -15.00 14.28 0.62
C GLU A 45 -16.36 14.07 -0.04
N LYS A 46 -16.79 14.97 -0.93
CA LYS A 46 -18.06 14.82 -1.68
C LYS A 46 -18.09 13.57 -2.54
N VAL A 47 -16.97 13.21 -3.15
CA VAL A 47 -16.83 11.97 -3.93
C VAL A 47 -16.99 10.74 -3.03
N ILE A 48 -16.32 10.72 -1.87
CA ILE A 48 -16.40 9.61 -0.91
C ILE A 48 -17.82 9.50 -0.36
N GLU A 49 -18.45 10.62 0.00
CA GLU A 49 -19.83 10.68 0.48
C GLU A 49 -20.80 10.14 -0.56
N TYR A 50 -20.69 10.59 -1.82
CA TYR A 50 -21.50 10.10 -2.92
C TYR A 50 -21.34 8.58 -3.12
N ALA A 51 -20.09 8.11 -3.17
CA ALA A 51 -19.79 6.69 -3.37
C ALA A 51 -20.41 5.80 -2.29
N ARG A 52 -20.30 6.21 -1.02
CA ARG A 52 -20.91 5.49 0.11
C ARG A 52 -22.43 5.55 0.08
N LYS A 53 -23.02 6.73 -0.15
CA LYS A 53 -24.48 6.94 -0.15
C LYS A 53 -25.19 6.14 -1.24
N HIS A 54 -24.57 6.04 -2.41
CA HIS A 54 -25.16 5.40 -3.57
C HIS A 54 -24.73 3.93 -3.75
N ASN A 55 -23.93 3.39 -2.82
CA ASN A 55 -23.33 2.05 -2.91
C ASN A 55 -22.70 1.81 -4.30
N VAL A 56 -21.87 2.77 -4.73
CA VAL A 56 -21.28 2.74 -6.07
C VAL A 56 -20.42 1.48 -6.23
N GLU A 57 -20.61 0.79 -7.34
CA GLU A 57 -19.90 -0.46 -7.62
C GLU A 57 -18.38 -0.25 -7.63
N LYS A 58 -17.64 -1.21 -7.06
CA LYS A 58 -16.17 -1.18 -7.00
C LYS A 58 -15.51 -0.95 -8.37
N SER A 59 -16.03 -1.59 -9.42
CA SER A 59 -15.53 -1.44 -10.79
C SER A 59 -15.62 0.00 -11.30
N VAL A 60 -16.70 0.70 -10.95
CA VAL A 60 -16.93 2.12 -11.27
C VAL A 60 -15.97 3.00 -10.48
N ILE A 61 -15.78 2.73 -9.18
CA ILE A 61 -14.82 3.48 -8.34
C ILE A 61 -13.40 3.36 -8.91
N MET A 62 -12.93 2.14 -9.20
CA MET A 62 -11.58 1.92 -9.77
C MET A 62 -11.40 2.57 -11.14
N THR A 63 -12.42 2.51 -12.00
CA THR A 63 -12.39 3.16 -13.31
C THR A 63 -12.29 4.68 -13.15
N PHE A 64 -13.06 5.24 -12.22
CA PHE A 64 -13.04 6.66 -11.92
C PHE A 64 -11.67 7.12 -11.38
N THR A 65 -11.11 6.43 -10.37
CA THR A 65 -9.80 6.80 -9.79
C THR A 65 -8.68 6.76 -10.81
N GLY A 66 -8.66 5.73 -11.66
CA GLY A 66 -7.69 5.62 -12.75
C GLY A 66 -7.81 6.76 -13.78
N ALA A 67 -9.02 7.22 -14.08
CA ALA A 67 -9.25 8.28 -15.06
C ALA A 67 -8.90 9.69 -14.56
N VAL A 68 -9.08 9.97 -13.26
CA VAL A 68 -8.85 11.32 -12.70
C VAL A 68 -7.46 11.52 -12.12
N ASN A 69 -6.57 10.50 -12.22
CA ASN A 69 -5.25 10.47 -11.58
C ASN A 69 -5.28 10.94 -10.11
N CYS A 70 -6.41 10.71 -9.43
CA CYS A 70 -6.60 11.06 -8.04
C CYS A 70 -6.38 9.78 -7.24
N ASN A 71 -5.40 9.80 -6.35
CA ASN A 71 -5.22 8.79 -5.30
C ASN A 71 -6.38 8.88 -4.30
N ILE A 72 -7.58 8.51 -4.73
CA ILE A 72 -8.71 8.31 -3.81
C ILE A 72 -8.48 6.94 -3.19
N ASP A 73 -8.21 6.95 -1.89
CA ASP A 73 -8.01 5.74 -1.12
C ASP A 73 -9.32 4.93 -1.08
N TYR A 74 -9.33 3.79 -1.77
CA TYR A 74 -10.47 2.87 -1.78
C TYR A 74 -10.83 2.38 -0.36
N ASN A 75 -9.83 2.31 0.53
CA ASN A 75 -10.05 1.93 1.93
C ASN A 75 -10.90 2.96 2.68
N ALA A 76 -10.88 4.23 2.26
CA ALA A 76 -11.77 5.24 2.80
C ALA A 76 -13.22 5.05 2.36
N ILE A 77 -13.50 4.28 1.30
CA ILE A 77 -14.86 4.07 0.78
C ILE A 77 -15.43 2.72 1.24
N LYS A 78 -14.56 1.81 1.70
CA LYS A 78 -14.90 0.47 2.15
C LYS A 78 -15.79 0.49 3.40
N LYS A 79 -16.87 -0.30 3.40
CA LYS A 79 -17.65 -0.61 4.62
C LYS A 79 -16.94 -1.72 5.40
N GLU A 80 -17.07 -1.72 6.73
CA GLU A 80 -16.61 -2.83 7.58
C GLU A 80 -17.22 -4.15 7.06
N GLY A 81 -16.37 -5.11 6.71
CA GLY A 81 -16.76 -6.44 6.21
C GLY A 81 -16.59 -6.70 4.71
N ASP A 82 -16.27 -5.70 3.87
CA ASP A 82 -16.14 -5.89 2.42
C ASP A 82 -14.75 -6.43 1.99
N ALA A 83 -14.27 -7.51 2.62
CA ALA A 83 -12.95 -8.09 2.33
C ALA A 83 -12.95 -8.90 1.03
N GLY A 84 -12.96 -8.21 -0.11
CA GLY A 84 -12.63 -8.84 -1.40
C GLY A 84 -11.15 -9.21 -1.48
N MET A 85 -10.82 -10.15 -2.37
CA MET A 85 -9.48 -10.71 -2.63
C MET A 85 -8.32 -9.68 -2.69
N CYS A 86 -8.57 -8.44 -3.16
CA CYS A 86 -7.57 -7.36 -3.14
C CYS A 86 -7.12 -6.95 -1.73
N THR A 87 -8.02 -7.01 -0.74
CA THR A 87 -7.68 -6.70 0.66
C THR A 87 -6.68 -7.71 1.19
N VAL A 88 -6.89 -8.99 0.91
CA VAL A 88 -5.99 -10.07 1.33
C VAL A 88 -4.60 -9.85 0.77
N PHE A 89 -4.47 -9.49 -0.51
CA PHE A 89 -3.17 -9.18 -1.11
C PHE A 89 -2.52 -7.90 -0.57
N GLU A 90 -3.32 -6.85 -0.28
CA GLU A 90 -2.81 -5.63 0.34
C GLU A 90 -2.34 -5.87 1.78
N GLU A 91 -3.08 -6.67 2.56
CA GLU A 91 -2.72 -7.12 3.90
C GLU A 91 -1.45 -7.98 3.86
N THR A 92 -1.38 -9.00 3.00
CA THR A 92 -0.17 -9.83 2.84
C THR A 92 1.04 -9.00 2.39
N ARG A 93 0.85 -8.01 1.50
CA ARG A 93 1.93 -7.10 1.09
C ARG A 93 2.37 -6.20 2.23
N LYS A 94 1.43 -5.70 3.03
CA LYS A 94 1.72 -4.83 4.19
C LYS A 94 2.46 -5.62 5.28
N GLU A 95 2.03 -6.83 5.56
CA GLU A 95 2.70 -7.76 6.48
C GLU A 95 4.10 -8.10 5.98
N GLY A 96 4.25 -8.44 4.69
CA GLY A 96 5.55 -8.72 4.08
C GLY A 96 6.51 -7.51 4.11
N LEU A 97 6.00 -6.31 3.89
CA LEU A 97 6.77 -5.07 4.03
C LEU A 97 7.19 -4.82 5.48
N GLU A 98 6.27 -5.00 6.44
CA GLU A 98 6.55 -4.80 7.85
C GLU A 98 7.55 -5.84 8.38
N GLN A 99 7.40 -7.10 7.99
CA GLN A 99 8.37 -8.17 8.28
C GLN A 99 9.71 -7.85 7.64
N GLY A 100 9.74 -7.45 6.37
CA GLY A 100 10.98 -7.07 5.67
C GLY A 100 11.70 -5.91 6.34
N LEU A 101 10.97 -4.87 6.77
CA LEU A 101 11.55 -3.73 7.51
C LEU A 101 12.08 -4.15 8.89
N LYS A 102 11.35 -5.00 9.63
CA LYS A 102 11.81 -5.53 10.93
C LYS A 102 13.07 -6.37 10.76
N THR A 103 13.07 -7.31 9.82
CA THR A 103 14.23 -8.17 9.53
C THR A 103 15.43 -7.35 9.08
N GLY A 104 15.25 -6.42 8.12
CA GLY A 104 16.34 -5.57 7.64
C GLY A 104 16.93 -4.66 8.71
N ARG A 105 16.11 -4.17 9.65
CA ARG A 105 16.61 -3.38 10.79
C ARG A 105 17.45 -4.23 11.74
N ILE A 106 16.99 -5.42 12.09
CA ILE A 106 17.73 -6.35 12.97
C ILE A 106 19.05 -6.75 12.31
N GLU A 107 19.02 -7.09 11.02
CA GLU A 107 20.22 -7.43 10.24
C GLU A 107 21.22 -6.28 10.16
N GLY A 108 20.76 -5.04 9.90
CA GLY A 108 21.62 -3.87 9.86
C GLY A 108 22.27 -3.57 11.22
N GLN A 109 21.52 -3.72 12.32
CA GLN A 109 22.07 -3.57 13.66
C GLN A 109 23.07 -4.69 14.01
N ALA A 110 22.76 -5.93 13.65
CA ALA A 110 23.66 -7.07 13.84
C ALA A 110 24.97 -6.88 13.08
N ARG A 111 24.89 -6.45 11.81
CA ARG A 111 26.04 -6.13 10.98
C ARG A 111 26.92 -5.07 11.63
N GLY A 112 26.34 -3.97 12.10
CA GLY A 112 27.10 -2.91 12.79
C GLY A 112 27.77 -3.39 14.08
N ILE A 113 27.11 -4.25 14.86
CA ILE A 113 27.70 -4.84 16.08
C ILE A 113 28.89 -5.75 15.73
N VAL A 114 28.76 -6.58 14.70
CA VAL A 114 29.82 -7.51 14.28
C VAL A 114 31.00 -6.78 13.64
N GLU A 115 30.75 -5.92 12.65
CA GLU A 115 31.81 -5.23 11.90
C GLU A 115 32.62 -4.31 12.81
N LEU A 116 31.95 -3.43 13.57
CA LEU A 116 32.64 -2.54 14.50
C LEU A 116 33.28 -3.34 15.65
N GLY A 117 32.62 -4.40 16.13
CA GLY A 117 33.18 -5.24 17.18
C GLY A 117 34.51 -5.85 16.77
N LEU A 118 34.60 -6.37 15.54
CA LEU A 118 35.85 -6.90 15.00
C LEU A 118 36.87 -5.78 14.72
N GLU A 119 36.45 -4.64 14.18
CA GLU A 119 37.33 -3.48 13.91
C GLU A 119 37.99 -2.93 15.19
N PHE A 120 37.24 -2.87 16.29
CA PHE A 120 37.75 -2.45 17.60
C PHE A 120 38.41 -3.59 18.41
N GLY A 121 38.57 -4.79 17.83
CA GLY A 121 39.26 -5.91 18.47
C GLY A 121 38.52 -6.56 19.64
N LEU A 122 37.18 -6.47 19.66
CA LEU A 122 36.37 -7.21 20.63
C LEU A 122 36.49 -8.72 20.41
N SER A 123 36.44 -9.48 21.51
CA SER A 123 36.37 -10.94 21.44
C SER A 123 35.07 -11.38 20.77
N LYS A 124 35.07 -12.58 20.18
CA LYS A 124 33.86 -13.14 19.56
C LYS A 124 32.77 -13.34 20.61
N GLU A 125 33.15 -13.70 21.81
CA GLU A 125 32.27 -13.89 22.96
C GLU A 125 31.57 -12.58 23.35
N ASP A 126 32.30 -11.45 23.38
CA ASP A 126 31.72 -10.14 23.68
C ASP A 126 30.77 -9.65 22.57
N ILE A 127 31.10 -9.95 21.30
CA ILE A 127 30.24 -9.63 20.16
C ILE A 127 28.94 -10.44 20.22
N LEU A 128 29.02 -11.74 20.52
CA LEU A 128 27.85 -12.60 20.69
C LEU A 128 26.95 -12.09 21.82
N LYS A 129 27.53 -11.76 22.97
CA LYS A 129 26.79 -11.22 24.10
C LYS A 129 26.09 -9.90 23.74
N LYS A 130 26.77 -8.99 23.03
CA LYS A 130 26.16 -7.74 22.54
C LYS A 130 25.04 -7.97 21.54
N LEU A 131 25.14 -8.99 20.69
CA LEU A 131 24.07 -9.36 19.75
C LEU A 131 22.83 -9.88 20.49
N GLU A 132 23.02 -10.79 21.43
CA GLU A 132 21.93 -11.33 22.27
C GLU A 132 21.24 -10.21 23.07
N ASP A 133 22.03 -9.40 23.79
CA ASP A 133 21.50 -8.35 24.66
C ASP A 133 20.81 -7.22 23.89
N LYS A 134 21.38 -6.76 22.76
CA LYS A 134 20.84 -5.61 22.01
C LYS A 134 19.71 -5.97 21.05
N LEU A 135 19.73 -7.18 20.49
CA LEU A 135 18.74 -7.60 19.50
C LEU A 135 17.67 -8.51 20.10
N ASN A 136 17.84 -8.94 21.35
CA ASN A 136 16.97 -9.89 22.04
C ASN A 136 16.77 -11.17 21.21
N ILE A 137 17.88 -11.73 20.72
CA ILE A 137 17.92 -12.92 19.88
C ILE A 137 18.61 -14.08 20.61
N SER A 138 18.38 -15.31 20.15
CA SER A 138 19.03 -16.49 20.72
C SER A 138 20.53 -16.54 20.36
N LEU A 139 21.32 -17.23 21.18
CA LEU A 139 22.73 -17.52 20.93
C LEU A 139 22.97 -18.09 19.53
N GLN A 140 22.12 -19.02 19.09
CA GLN A 140 22.21 -19.62 17.75
C GLN A 140 22.08 -18.55 16.66
N LYS A 141 21.14 -17.61 16.81
CA LYS A 141 20.95 -16.52 15.85
C LYS A 141 22.10 -15.51 15.89
N ALA A 142 22.63 -15.23 17.08
CA ALA A 142 23.82 -14.40 17.23
C ALA A 142 25.04 -15.04 16.54
N GLN A 143 25.22 -16.36 16.65
CA GLN A 143 26.27 -17.11 15.96
C GLN A 143 26.11 -17.05 14.43
N GLU A 144 24.89 -17.21 13.92
CA GLU A 144 24.60 -17.03 12.50
C GLU A 144 25.02 -15.65 12.00
N TYR A 145 24.64 -14.58 12.70
CA TYR A 145 25.02 -13.21 12.33
C TYR A 145 26.52 -12.97 12.41
N LEU A 146 27.20 -13.50 13.44
CA LEU A 146 28.65 -13.41 13.56
C LEU A 146 29.35 -14.09 12.36
N VAL A 147 28.86 -15.25 11.92
CA VAL A 147 29.40 -15.96 10.75
C VAL A 147 29.08 -15.22 9.46
N MET A 148 27.86 -14.70 9.31
CA MET A 148 27.39 -14.02 8.11
C MET A 148 28.13 -12.71 7.85
N PHE A 149 28.33 -11.90 8.90
CA PHE A 149 28.95 -10.57 8.79
C PHE A 149 30.45 -10.58 9.09
N GLY A 150 30.95 -11.55 9.88
CA GLY A 150 32.37 -11.64 10.24
C GLY A 150 33.27 -12.17 9.11
N LYS A 151 32.71 -12.76 8.05
CA LYS A 151 33.47 -13.26 6.89
C LYS A 151 33.81 -12.21 5.84
N GLN A 152 33.21 -11.01 5.90
CA GLN A 152 33.40 -9.98 4.87
C GLN A 152 34.69 -9.15 5.04
N THR A 153 35.45 -9.34 6.12
CA THR A 153 36.67 -8.57 6.43
C THR A 153 37.98 -9.16 5.90
N SER A 154 37.96 -10.26 5.13
CA SER A 154 39.17 -10.92 4.60
C SER A 154 39.42 -10.71 3.10
N SER A 155 38.90 -9.63 2.52
CA SER A 155 39.26 -9.19 1.16
C SER A 155 39.62 -7.71 1.17
N ARG A 156 40.89 -7.42 1.48
CA ARG A 156 41.59 -6.20 1.09
C ARG A 156 43.06 -6.52 0.88
#